data_AF-A0A2K3E391-F1
#
_entry.id   AF-A0A2K3E391-F1
#
_cell.length_a   1.000
_cell.length_b   1.000
_cell.length_c   1.000
_cell.angle_alpha   90.00
_cell.angle_beta   90.00
_cell.angle_gamma   90.00
#
_symmetry.space_group_name_H-M   'P 1'
#
loop_
_entity.id
_entity.type
_entity.pdbx_description
1 polymer ?
#
loop_
_entity_poly.entity_id
_entity_poly.type
_entity_poly.pdbx_seq_one_letter_code
_entity_poly.pdbx_strand_id
1 'polypeptide(L)'
;MMSTAVTSLNIPARSRSLETMADAEEIFKVVRAAPADLHLPLFEQFWKLQAQVAAAGKEVTAMAKEVTAMAKEKAAKADEVTAMAKEKAAKADEVTAMAKELAKTREQLVAALYASGVVNARSFLEHVVSMWRMEQPGGSEKKRVEVIKDGLKERPDLVACLLRGVPSWTHANTKEEKKVESMAENLEAIFKYTSNDIHLFNPAKGLILRRDAHNGPILAALACVAQSMAVPCHIEDEKEDTSIETKDNNAPSA
;
A
#
# COMPACT_ATOMS: atom_id res chain seq x y z
N MET A 1 -14.94 27.73 3.65
CA MET A 1 -16.26 28.22 3.20
C MET A 1 -16.88 27.16 2.29
N MET A 2 -17.66 26.23 2.86
CA MET A 2 -18.70 25.50 2.13
C MET A 2 -19.82 25.26 3.13
N SER A 3 -20.88 26.05 2.97
CA SER A 3 -22.07 26.08 3.81
C SER A 3 -23.05 25.07 3.23
N THR A 4 -23.14 23.87 3.81
CA THR A 4 -24.23 22.94 3.50
C THR A 4 -25.41 23.27 4.39
N ALA A 5 -26.35 24.02 3.81
CA ALA A 5 -27.64 24.32 4.39
C ALA A 5 -28.39 23.02 4.66
N VAL A 6 -28.47 22.62 5.93
CA VAL A 6 -29.47 21.66 6.40
C VAL A 6 -30.81 22.38 6.31
N THR A 7 -31.54 22.10 5.24
CA THR A 7 -32.93 22.51 5.11
C THR A 7 -33.68 21.86 6.27
N SER A 8 -33.95 22.66 7.30
CA SER A 8 -34.85 22.33 8.40
C SER A 8 -36.20 21.98 7.79
N LEU A 9 -36.47 20.68 7.63
CA LEU A 9 -37.79 20.15 7.36
C LEU A 9 -38.62 20.44 8.61
N ASN A 10 -39.19 21.64 8.61
CA ASN A 10 -40.21 22.07 9.53
C ASN A 10 -41.46 21.22 9.27
N ILE A 11 -41.43 19.97 9.76
CA ILE A 11 -42.62 19.14 9.85
C ILE A 11 -43.41 19.77 10.98
N PRO A 12 -44.56 20.42 10.72
CA PRO A 12 -45.38 20.91 11.79
C PRO A 12 -45.82 19.66 12.57
N ALA A 13 -45.29 19.52 13.78
CA ALA A 13 -45.89 18.68 14.81
C ALA A 13 -47.25 19.31 15.13
N ARG A 14 -48.20 19.16 14.21
CA ARG A 14 -49.61 19.35 14.48
C ARG A 14 -49.96 18.14 15.35
N SER A 15 -49.66 18.26 16.64
CA SER A 15 -50.36 17.54 17.69
C SER A 15 -51.82 17.98 17.61
N ARG A 16 -52.53 17.48 16.60
CA ARG A 16 -53.97 17.46 16.57
C ARG A 16 -54.32 16.37 17.56
N SER A 17 -54.35 16.77 18.84
CA SER A 17 -55.16 16.11 19.84
C SER A 17 -56.44 15.64 19.15
N LEU A 18 -56.69 14.34 19.17
CA LEU A 18 -57.95 13.74 18.72
C LEU A 18 -59.10 14.62 19.23
N GLU A 19 -59.70 15.42 18.35
CA GLU A 19 -60.90 16.20 18.62
C GLU A 19 -62.11 15.24 18.59
N THR A 20 -62.16 14.28 19.52
CA THR A 20 -63.15 13.19 19.52
C THR A 20 -64.57 13.60 19.89
N MET A 21 -64.88 14.89 19.96
CA MET A 21 -66.23 15.36 20.27
C MET A 21 -66.81 16.35 19.26
N ALA A 22 -66.02 16.93 18.35
CA ALA A 22 -66.54 17.80 17.30
C ALA A 22 -67.17 16.99 16.15
N ASP A 23 -66.71 15.75 15.92
CA ASP A 23 -67.17 14.90 14.81
C ASP A 23 -68.42 14.08 15.14
N ALA A 24 -68.71 13.82 16.42
CA ALA A 24 -69.83 12.96 16.82
C ALA A 24 -71.19 13.54 16.38
N GLU A 25 -71.37 14.86 16.48
CA GLU A 25 -72.57 15.59 16.04
C GLU A 25 -72.80 15.47 14.53
N GLU A 26 -71.73 15.58 13.73
CA GLU A 26 -71.75 15.41 12.26
C GLU A 26 -72.10 13.97 11.87
N ILE A 27 -71.52 12.99 12.57
CA ILE A 27 -71.82 11.56 12.36
C ILE A 27 -73.29 11.28 12.70
N PHE A 28 -73.80 11.80 13.82
CA PHE A 28 -75.21 11.66 14.20
C PHE A 28 -76.15 12.36 13.21
N LYS A 29 -75.76 13.48 12.60
CA LYS A 29 -76.53 14.12 11.52
C LYS A 29 -76.60 13.23 10.27
N VAL A 30 -75.48 12.65 9.85
CA VAL A 30 -75.41 11.74 8.68
C VAL A 30 -76.22 10.46 8.94
N VAL A 31 -76.11 9.88 10.13
CA VAL A 31 -76.89 8.68 10.51
C VAL A 31 -78.39 9.02 10.60
N ARG A 32 -78.78 10.15 11.20
CA ARG A 32 -80.19 10.57 11.32
C ARG A 32 -80.83 10.93 9.97
N ALA A 33 -80.05 11.38 8.99
CA ALA A 33 -80.51 11.64 7.63
C ALA A 33 -80.73 10.37 6.79
N ALA A 34 -80.25 9.21 7.24
CA ALA A 34 -80.47 7.92 6.60
C ALA A 34 -81.82 7.29 7.03
N PRO A 35 -82.39 6.38 6.23
CA PRO A 35 -83.53 5.54 6.64
C PRO A 35 -83.28 4.80 7.97
N ALA A 36 -84.30 4.68 8.81
CA ALA A 36 -84.18 4.14 10.17
C ALA A 36 -83.67 2.69 10.24
N ASP A 37 -83.95 1.89 9.22
CA ASP A 37 -83.45 0.52 9.03
C ASP A 37 -81.94 0.46 8.79
N LEU A 38 -81.32 1.58 8.38
CA LEU A 38 -79.89 1.67 8.09
C LEU A 38 -79.06 2.32 9.22
N HIS A 39 -79.69 2.79 10.30
CA HIS A 39 -78.97 3.49 11.38
C HIS A 39 -77.95 2.60 12.08
N LEU A 40 -78.35 1.39 12.47
CA LEU A 40 -77.45 0.40 13.10
C LEU A 40 -76.28 -0.01 12.18
N PRO A 41 -76.51 -0.46 10.92
CA PRO A 41 -75.41 -0.88 10.06
C PRO A 41 -74.46 0.26 9.71
N LEU A 42 -74.95 1.50 9.54
CA LEU A 42 -74.09 2.67 9.35
C LEU A 42 -73.20 2.94 10.57
N PHE A 43 -73.75 2.80 11.78
CA PHE A 43 -72.99 2.97 13.02
C PHE A 43 -71.90 1.88 13.18
N GLU A 44 -72.23 0.62 12.85
CA GLU A 44 -71.25 -0.48 12.85
C GLU A 44 -70.11 -0.25 11.84
N GLN A 45 -70.44 0.17 10.61
CA GLN A 45 -69.40 0.48 9.61
C GLN A 45 -68.52 1.65 10.06
N PHE A 46 -69.10 2.68 10.67
CA PHE A 46 -68.35 3.81 11.20
C PHE A 46 -67.35 3.36 12.30
N TRP A 47 -67.80 2.56 13.27
CA TRP A 47 -66.91 2.04 14.32
C TRP A 47 -65.82 1.13 13.76
N LYS A 48 -66.15 0.30 12.76
CA LYS A 48 -65.18 -0.54 12.07
C LYS A 48 -64.12 0.30 11.36
N LEU A 49 -64.53 1.38 10.68
CA LEU A 49 -63.61 2.31 10.02
C LEU A 49 -62.74 3.06 11.04
N GLN A 50 -63.31 3.53 12.14
CA GLN A 50 -62.56 4.15 13.24
C GLN A 50 -61.52 3.19 13.83
N ALA A 51 -61.87 1.93 14.02
CA ALA A 51 -60.94 0.90 14.48
C ALA A 51 -59.80 0.66 13.46
N GLN A 52 -60.10 0.65 12.16
CA GLN A 52 -59.10 0.53 11.09
C GLN A 52 -58.16 1.74 11.05
N VAL A 53 -58.69 2.96 11.16
CA VAL A 53 -57.88 4.20 11.21
C VAL A 53 -56.98 4.21 12.45
N ALA A 54 -57.50 3.80 13.61
CA ALA A 54 -56.71 3.68 14.83
C ALA A 54 -55.60 2.62 14.71
N ALA A 55 -55.88 1.49 14.06
CA ALA A 55 -54.88 0.46 13.78
C ALA A 55 -53.79 0.97 12.82
N ALA A 56 -54.17 1.60 11.70
CA ALA A 56 -53.23 2.21 10.76
C ALA A 56 -52.38 3.31 11.42
N GLY A 57 -52.96 4.12 12.31
CA GLY A 57 -52.21 5.13 13.08
C GLY A 57 -51.13 4.53 13.97
N LYS A 58 -51.39 3.36 14.58
CA LYS A 58 -50.37 2.62 15.36
C LYS A 58 -49.26 2.09 14.47
N GLU A 59 -49.60 1.53 13.30
CA GLU A 59 -48.63 1.04 12.33
C GLU A 59 -47.72 2.15 11.81
N VAL A 60 -48.30 3.29 11.41
CA VAL A 60 -47.53 4.48 11.00
C VAL A 60 -46.61 4.98 12.12
N THR A 61 -47.09 4.98 13.37
CA THR A 61 -46.27 5.37 14.54
C THR A 61 -45.12 4.38 14.77
N ALA A 62 -45.35 3.08 14.55
CA ALA A 62 -44.30 2.07 14.65
C ALA A 62 -43.25 2.23 13.54
N MET A 63 -43.68 2.41 12.29
CA MET A 63 -42.80 2.67 11.14
C MET A 63 -41.98 3.95 11.35
N ALA A 64 -42.58 5.02 11.88
CA ALA A 64 -41.86 6.26 12.17
C ALA A 64 -40.73 6.06 13.21
N LYS A 65 -40.97 5.21 14.23
CA LYS A 65 -39.93 4.84 15.21
C LYS A 65 -38.81 4.04 14.56
N GLU A 66 -39.13 3.09 13.68
CA GLU A 66 -38.15 2.28 12.96
C GLU A 66 -37.27 3.15 12.04
N VAL A 67 -37.88 4.05 11.26
CA VAL A 67 -37.14 5.01 10.41
C VAL A 67 -36.22 5.89 11.25
N THR A 68 -36.67 6.35 12.42
CA THR A 68 -35.84 7.12 13.35
C THR A 68 -34.65 6.30 13.88
N ALA A 69 -34.86 5.02 14.20
CA ALA A 69 -33.80 4.13 14.64
C ALA A 69 -32.78 3.87 13.52
N MET A 70 -33.23 3.58 12.30
CA MET A 70 -32.37 3.41 11.12
C MET A 70 -31.55 4.68 10.82
N ALA A 71 -32.14 5.87 10.95
CA ALA A 71 -31.42 7.12 10.74
C ALA A 71 -30.29 7.30 11.76
N LYS A 72 -30.51 6.95 13.03
CA LYS A 72 -29.47 6.96 14.07
C LYS A 72 -28.35 5.95 13.79
N GLU A 73 -28.70 4.73 13.37
CA GLU A 73 -27.71 3.71 13.00
C GLU A 73 -26.85 4.18 11.82
N LYS A 74 -27.47 4.78 10.79
CA LYS A 74 -26.74 5.33 9.64
C LYS A 74 -25.83 6.49 10.03
N ALA A 75 -26.27 7.37 10.93
CA ALA A 75 -25.42 8.45 11.45
C ALA A 75 -24.21 7.88 12.20
N ALA A 76 -24.42 6.89 13.08
CA ALA A 76 -23.32 6.23 13.80
C ALA A 76 -22.33 5.54 12.83
N LYS A 77 -22.82 4.86 11.80
CA LYS A 77 -21.96 4.27 10.75
C LYS A 77 -21.18 5.33 9.97
N ALA A 78 -21.78 6.49 9.69
CA ALA A 78 -21.08 7.59 9.01
C ALA A 78 -19.95 8.16 9.89
N ASP A 79 -20.17 8.27 11.20
CA ASP A 79 -19.14 8.68 12.16
C ASP A 79 -17.98 7.66 12.22
N GLU A 80 -18.30 6.35 12.23
CA GLU A 80 -17.31 5.27 12.18
C GLU A 80 -16.47 5.32 10.89
N VAL A 81 -17.11 5.50 9.73
CA VAL A 81 -16.42 5.65 8.44
C VAL A 81 -15.50 6.87 8.45
N THR A 82 -15.94 7.97 9.05
CA THR A 82 -15.13 9.18 9.19
C THR A 82 -13.91 8.95 10.10
N ALA A 83 -14.08 8.22 11.19
CA ALA A 83 -12.98 7.84 12.08
C ALA A 83 -11.96 6.95 11.36
N MET A 84 -12.41 5.91 10.64
CA MET A 84 -11.54 5.04 9.83
C MET A 84 -10.77 5.81 8.75
N ALA A 85 -11.41 6.79 8.09
CA ALA A 85 -10.76 7.63 7.09
C ALA A 85 -9.60 8.44 7.69
N LYS A 86 -9.79 9.00 8.90
CA LYS A 86 -8.73 9.72 9.63
C LYS A 86 -7.59 8.79 10.03
N GLU A 87 -7.89 7.58 10.51
CA GLU A 87 -6.86 6.59 10.86
C GLU A 87 -6.04 6.19 9.63
N LYS A 88 -6.70 5.95 8.48
CA LYS A 88 -6.01 5.63 7.22
C LYS A 88 -5.12 6.77 6.74
N ALA A 89 -5.58 8.03 6.85
CA ALA A 89 -4.77 9.19 6.51
C ALA A 89 -3.52 9.26 7.39
N ALA A 90 -3.66 9.08 8.72
CA ALA A 90 -2.53 9.06 9.63
C ALA A 90 -1.53 7.93 9.31
N LYS A 91 -2.01 6.73 8.99
CA LYS A 91 -1.15 5.61 8.55
C LYS A 91 -0.42 5.92 7.23
N ALA A 92 -1.06 6.63 6.30
CA ALA A 92 -0.43 7.03 5.05
C ALA A 92 0.72 8.04 5.29
N ASP A 93 0.53 8.97 6.22
CA ASP A 93 1.57 9.91 6.63
C ASP A 93 2.76 9.17 7.29
N GLU A 94 2.47 8.18 8.15
CA GLU A 94 3.48 7.34 8.79
C GLU A 94 4.31 6.53 7.76
N VAL A 95 3.65 5.89 6.80
CA VAL A 95 4.33 5.17 5.70
C VAL A 95 5.19 6.12 4.87
N THR A 96 4.73 7.34 4.62
CA THR A 96 5.50 8.36 3.90
C THR A 96 6.74 8.79 4.68
N ALA A 97 6.64 8.94 6.00
CA ALA A 97 7.78 9.24 6.86
C ALA A 97 8.81 8.09 6.87
N MET A 98 8.35 6.84 7.02
CA MET A 98 9.21 5.66 6.95
C MET A 98 9.93 5.53 5.59
N ALA A 99 9.25 5.83 4.49
CA ALA A 99 9.87 5.79 3.16
C ALA A 99 11.00 6.82 3.01
N LYS A 100 10.85 8.02 3.60
CA LYS A 100 11.90 9.05 3.62
C LYS A 100 13.10 8.63 4.46
N GLU A 101 12.88 8.06 5.64
CA GLU A 101 13.96 7.54 6.47
C GLU A 101 14.70 6.39 5.77
N LEU A 102 13.98 5.46 5.13
CA LEU A 102 14.59 4.38 4.37
C LEU A 102 15.44 4.90 3.19
N ALA A 103 14.97 5.93 2.48
CA ALA A 103 15.74 6.56 1.41
C ALA A 103 17.05 7.17 1.94
N LYS A 104 16.98 7.88 3.08
CA LYS A 104 18.16 8.44 3.74
C LYS A 104 19.13 7.36 4.22
N THR A 105 18.64 6.27 4.82
CA THR A 105 19.48 5.14 5.21
C THR A 105 20.17 4.52 4.00
N ARG A 106 19.47 4.43 2.86
CA ARG A 106 20.05 3.94 1.60
C ARG A 106 21.16 4.85 1.07
N GLU A 107 20.95 6.16 1.07
CA GLU A 107 21.98 7.14 0.70
C GLU A 107 23.21 7.03 1.60
N GLN A 108 23.01 6.90 2.92
CA GLN A 108 24.08 6.70 3.89
C GLN A 108 24.86 5.41 3.65
N LEU A 109 24.17 4.30 3.34
CA LEU A 109 24.81 3.02 3.00
C LEU A 109 25.71 3.16 1.77
N VAL A 110 25.21 3.78 0.70
CA VAL A 110 25.98 3.96 -0.54
C VAL A 110 27.19 4.88 -0.29
N ALA A 111 27.01 5.98 0.43
CA ALA A 111 28.10 6.88 0.81
C ALA A 111 29.16 6.18 1.68
N ALA A 112 28.74 5.35 2.64
CA ALA A 112 29.65 4.58 3.49
C ALA A 112 30.45 3.54 2.69
N LEU A 113 29.80 2.84 1.75
CA LEU A 113 30.49 1.92 0.84
C LEU A 113 31.53 2.65 -0.01
N TYR A 114 31.17 3.79 -0.60
CA TYR A 114 32.11 4.60 -1.36
C TYR A 114 33.30 5.08 -0.52
N ALA A 115 33.04 5.57 0.70
CA ALA A 115 34.09 5.97 1.64
C ALA A 115 34.99 4.79 2.07
N SER A 116 34.49 3.55 2.05
CA SER A 116 35.27 2.34 2.30
C SER A 116 36.11 1.87 1.10
N GLY A 117 36.11 2.62 0.00
CA GLY A 117 36.88 2.33 -1.21
C GLY A 117 36.14 1.55 -2.29
N VAL A 118 34.81 1.43 -2.19
CA VAL A 118 33.99 0.82 -3.25
C VAL A 118 33.78 1.84 -4.38
N VAL A 119 34.45 1.62 -5.51
CA VAL A 119 34.45 2.52 -6.67
C VAL A 119 33.95 1.88 -7.96
N ASN A 120 33.86 0.54 -7.99
CA ASN A 120 33.42 -0.24 -9.15
C ASN A 120 32.88 -1.62 -8.72
N ALA A 121 32.38 -2.43 -9.67
CA ALA A 121 31.84 -3.76 -9.37
C ALA A 121 32.88 -4.69 -8.72
N ARG A 122 34.15 -4.62 -9.13
CA ARG A 122 35.22 -5.44 -8.55
C ARG A 122 35.42 -5.10 -7.06
N SER A 123 35.67 -3.83 -6.75
CA SER A 123 35.84 -3.37 -5.36
C SER A 123 34.59 -3.59 -4.50
N PHE A 124 33.40 -3.50 -5.10
CA PHE A 124 32.14 -3.87 -4.44
C PHE A 124 32.12 -5.34 -4.05
N LEU A 125 32.43 -6.25 -4.97
CA LEU A 125 32.49 -7.68 -4.68
C LEU A 125 33.58 -8.01 -3.63
N GLU A 126 34.73 -7.34 -3.68
CA GLU A 126 35.79 -7.51 -2.66
C GLU A 126 35.31 -7.07 -1.28
N HIS A 127 34.56 -5.96 -1.20
CA HIS A 127 33.93 -5.51 0.03
C HIS A 127 32.92 -6.52 0.56
N VAL A 128 32.05 -7.07 -0.30
CA VAL A 128 31.06 -8.09 0.07
C VAL A 128 31.75 -9.35 0.62
N VAL A 129 32.79 -9.83 -0.04
CA VAL A 129 33.56 -10.98 0.45
C VAL A 129 34.24 -10.65 1.78
N SER A 130 34.81 -9.45 1.93
CA SER A 130 35.43 -9.00 3.18
C SER A 130 34.41 -9.01 4.33
N MET A 131 33.20 -8.49 4.10
CA MET A 131 32.08 -8.56 5.04
C MET A 131 31.77 -10.01 5.43
N TRP A 132 31.57 -10.90 4.45
CA TRP A 132 31.24 -12.30 4.72
C TRP A 132 32.37 -13.05 5.46
N ARG A 133 33.65 -12.66 5.27
CA ARG A 133 34.76 -13.20 6.06
C ARG A 133 34.62 -12.89 7.53
N MET A 134 34.13 -11.69 7.87
CA MET A 134 34.00 -11.24 9.26
C MET A 134 32.80 -11.88 9.97
N GLU A 135 31.76 -12.26 9.21
CA GLU A 135 30.57 -12.94 9.74
C GLU A 135 30.84 -14.42 10.06
N GLN A 136 31.78 -15.04 9.36
CA GLN A 136 32.03 -16.48 9.45
C GLN A 136 33.12 -16.85 10.48
N PRO A 137 32.94 -17.92 11.27
CA PRO A 137 33.99 -18.46 12.12
C PRO A 137 35.23 -18.86 11.31
N GLY A 138 36.40 -18.31 11.65
CA GLY A 138 37.66 -18.57 10.94
C GLY A 138 37.70 -18.03 9.51
N GLY A 139 36.82 -17.10 9.13
CA GLY A 139 36.71 -16.60 7.75
C GLY A 139 37.97 -15.91 7.22
N SER A 140 38.87 -15.43 8.08
CA SER A 140 40.18 -14.87 7.69
C SER A 140 41.12 -15.92 7.06
N GLU A 141 41.01 -17.18 7.48
CA GLU A 141 41.89 -18.28 7.03
C GLU A 141 41.32 -19.02 5.80
N LYS A 142 40.03 -18.87 5.52
CA LYS A 142 39.35 -19.53 4.40
C LYS A 142 39.77 -18.97 3.05
N LYS A 143 39.71 -19.80 2.01
CA LYS A 143 39.82 -19.32 0.62
C LYS A 143 38.60 -18.48 0.25
N ARG A 144 38.75 -17.54 -0.69
CA ARG A 144 37.65 -16.67 -1.14
C ARG A 144 36.42 -17.46 -1.58
N VAL A 145 36.62 -18.51 -2.38
CA VAL A 145 35.54 -19.38 -2.87
C VAL A 145 34.79 -20.08 -1.73
N GLU A 146 35.50 -20.46 -0.65
CA GLU A 146 34.88 -21.09 0.52
C GLU A 146 34.04 -20.07 1.31
N VAL A 147 34.54 -18.85 1.47
CA VAL A 147 33.78 -17.74 2.07
C VAL A 147 32.52 -17.45 1.26
N ILE A 148 32.62 -17.39 -0.07
CA ILE A 148 31.47 -17.19 -0.94
C ILE A 148 30.47 -18.33 -0.79
N LYS A 149 30.94 -19.58 -0.82
CA LYS A 149 30.11 -20.77 -0.67
C LYS A 149 29.33 -20.75 0.65
N ASP A 150 30.01 -20.48 1.77
CA ASP A 150 29.36 -20.44 3.07
C ASP A 150 28.44 -19.21 3.21
N GLY A 151 28.83 -18.06 2.66
CA GLY A 151 28.01 -16.85 2.63
C GLY A 151 26.73 -17.00 1.80
N LEU A 152 26.77 -17.79 0.71
CA LEU A 152 25.58 -18.17 -0.07
C LEU A 152 24.65 -19.09 0.72
N LYS A 153 25.18 -20.02 1.53
CA LYS A 153 24.34 -20.89 2.39
C LYS A 153 23.57 -20.09 3.43
N GLU A 154 24.15 -19.00 3.93
CA GLU A 154 23.51 -18.08 4.88
C GLU A 154 22.52 -17.12 4.21
N ARG A 155 22.49 -17.05 2.87
CA ARG A 155 21.70 -16.07 2.10
C ARG A 155 20.81 -16.76 1.05
N PRO A 156 19.73 -17.44 1.49
CA PRO A 156 18.83 -18.15 0.58
C PRO A 156 18.17 -17.23 -0.46
N ASP A 157 17.89 -15.98 -0.13
CA ASP A 157 17.31 -15.01 -1.07
C ASP A 157 18.26 -14.66 -2.22
N LEU A 158 19.56 -14.58 -1.94
CA LEU A 158 20.58 -14.38 -2.98
C LEU A 158 20.66 -15.60 -3.88
N VAL A 159 20.66 -16.81 -3.31
CA VAL A 159 20.63 -18.06 -4.08
C VAL A 159 19.39 -18.13 -4.96
N ALA A 160 18.22 -17.77 -4.44
CA ALA A 160 16.98 -17.71 -5.22
C ALA A 160 17.05 -16.68 -6.35
N CYS A 161 17.65 -15.51 -6.09
CA CYS A 161 17.89 -14.51 -7.12
C CYS A 161 18.80 -15.05 -8.23
N LEU A 162 19.90 -15.71 -7.87
CA LEU A 162 20.86 -16.29 -8.82
C LEU A 162 20.25 -17.43 -9.64
N LEU A 163 19.45 -18.31 -9.03
CA LEU A 163 18.76 -19.38 -9.75
C LEU A 163 17.79 -18.83 -10.81
N ARG A 164 17.09 -17.75 -10.47
CA ARG A 164 16.14 -17.10 -11.38
C ARG A 164 16.83 -16.26 -12.44
N GLY A 165 17.85 -15.48 -12.06
CA GLY A 165 18.53 -14.52 -12.92
C GLY A 165 19.62 -15.13 -13.78
N VAL A 166 20.21 -16.25 -13.34
CA VAL A 166 21.36 -16.89 -13.99
C VAL A 166 21.20 -18.42 -14.01
N PRO A 167 20.16 -18.94 -14.69
CA PRO A 167 19.91 -20.38 -14.72
C PRO A 167 21.07 -21.17 -15.33
N SER A 168 21.88 -20.56 -16.20
CA SER A 168 23.06 -21.18 -16.82
C SER A 168 24.17 -21.57 -15.83
N TRP A 169 24.17 -21.03 -14.61
CA TRP A 169 25.15 -21.37 -13.57
C TRP A 169 24.81 -22.67 -12.83
N THR A 170 23.66 -23.29 -13.12
CA THR A 170 23.26 -24.55 -12.48
C THR A 170 22.59 -25.47 -13.48
N HIS A 171 22.73 -26.79 -13.30
CA HIS A 171 21.96 -27.77 -14.08
C HIS A 171 20.70 -28.20 -13.32
N ALA A 172 19.59 -28.42 -14.03
CA ALA A 172 18.27 -28.71 -13.44
C ALA A 172 18.25 -29.93 -12.51
N ASN A 173 19.08 -30.95 -12.76
CA ASN A 173 19.11 -32.22 -12.02
C ASN A 173 20.16 -32.28 -10.90
N THR A 174 20.73 -31.14 -10.50
CA THR A 174 21.78 -31.10 -9.48
C THR A 174 21.20 -30.93 -8.08
N LYS A 175 21.80 -31.59 -7.08
CA LYS A 175 21.45 -31.37 -5.66
C LYS A 175 21.76 -29.92 -5.26
N GLU A 176 20.98 -29.36 -4.33
CA GLU A 176 21.13 -27.96 -3.86
C GLU A 176 22.56 -27.60 -3.44
N GLU A 177 23.23 -28.48 -2.72
CA GLU A 177 24.62 -28.26 -2.29
C GLU A 177 25.58 -28.03 -3.47
N LYS A 178 25.43 -28.80 -4.55
CA LYS A 178 26.22 -28.64 -5.77
C LYS A 178 25.84 -27.40 -6.56
N LYS A 179 24.60 -26.93 -6.46
CA LYS A 179 24.17 -25.65 -7.07
C LYS A 179 24.91 -24.48 -6.40
N VAL A 180 24.96 -24.48 -5.07
CA VAL A 180 25.67 -23.45 -4.30
C VAL A 180 27.17 -23.47 -4.60
N GLU A 181 27.77 -24.66 -4.69
CA GLU A 181 29.18 -24.81 -5.08
C GLU A 181 29.46 -24.21 -6.46
N SER A 182 28.65 -24.54 -7.46
CA SER A 182 28.80 -23.99 -8.81
C SER A 182 28.60 -22.47 -8.85
N MET A 183 27.64 -21.93 -8.11
CA MET A 183 27.46 -20.47 -7.99
C MET A 183 28.68 -19.80 -7.35
N ALA A 184 29.26 -20.40 -6.31
CA ALA A 184 30.43 -19.86 -5.64
C ALA A 184 31.65 -19.80 -6.57
N GLU A 185 31.86 -20.85 -7.38
CA GLU A 185 32.92 -20.89 -8.40
C GLU A 185 32.70 -19.83 -9.47
N ASN A 186 31.46 -19.67 -9.97
CA ASN A 186 31.16 -18.65 -10.97
C ASN A 186 31.32 -17.22 -10.41
N LEU A 187 30.92 -16.96 -9.17
CA LEU A 187 31.15 -15.68 -8.50
C LEU A 187 32.64 -15.41 -8.28
N GLU A 188 33.43 -16.42 -7.91
CA GLU A 188 34.90 -16.29 -7.83
C GLU A 188 35.49 -15.93 -9.19
N ALA A 189 35.02 -16.56 -10.26
CA ALA A 189 35.48 -16.30 -11.61
C ALA A 189 35.22 -14.84 -12.03
N ILE A 190 34.13 -14.22 -11.54
CA ILE A 190 33.83 -12.81 -11.84
C ILE A 190 35.01 -11.91 -11.45
N PHE A 191 35.65 -12.11 -10.31
CA PHE A 191 36.76 -11.26 -9.85
C PHE A 191 37.93 -11.19 -10.84
N LYS A 192 38.11 -12.20 -11.68
CA LYS A 192 39.21 -12.29 -12.64
C LYS A 192 39.02 -11.38 -13.85
N TYR A 193 37.79 -10.97 -14.17
CA TYR A 193 37.53 -10.08 -15.30
C TYR A 193 37.87 -8.63 -14.97
N THR A 194 38.82 -8.05 -15.72
CA THR A 194 39.18 -6.62 -15.64
C THR A 194 38.07 -5.71 -16.12
N SER A 195 37.15 -6.19 -16.96
CA SER A 195 35.96 -5.44 -17.40
C SER A 195 35.02 -5.09 -16.25
N ASN A 196 35.15 -5.69 -15.07
CA ASN A 196 34.41 -5.24 -13.88
C ASN A 196 34.86 -3.88 -13.34
N ASP A 197 36.02 -3.38 -13.79
CA ASP A 197 36.45 -2.03 -13.48
C ASP A 197 35.66 -0.98 -14.30
N ILE A 198 34.94 -1.42 -15.35
CA ILE A 198 34.08 -0.60 -16.21
C ILE A 198 32.72 -0.31 -15.56
N HIS A 199 32.29 -1.14 -14.61
CA HIS A 199 31.05 -0.93 -13.87
C HIS A 199 31.31 -0.02 -12.69
N LEU A 200 30.89 1.24 -12.78
CA LEU A 200 31.19 2.24 -11.76
C LEU A 200 30.28 2.09 -10.53
N PHE A 201 30.82 2.47 -9.38
CA PHE A 201 30.03 2.70 -8.17
C PHE A 201 29.89 4.20 -7.94
N ASN A 202 28.66 4.70 -8.02
CA ASN A 202 28.34 6.10 -7.84
C ASN A 202 27.82 6.36 -6.42
N PRO A 203 28.34 7.34 -5.67
CA PRO A 203 27.94 7.59 -4.29
C PRO A 203 26.47 8.04 -4.12
N ALA A 204 25.80 8.47 -5.19
CA ALA A 204 24.39 8.84 -5.19
C ALA A 204 23.48 7.72 -5.76
N LYS A 205 23.96 6.96 -6.76
CA LYS A 205 23.15 5.95 -7.47
C LYS A 205 23.45 4.50 -7.11
N GLY A 206 24.55 4.22 -6.40
CA GLY A 206 25.02 2.85 -6.15
C GLY A 206 25.73 2.24 -7.36
N LEU A 207 25.55 0.94 -7.58
CA LEU A 207 26.27 0.17 -8.59
C LEU A 207 25.68 0.38 -10.00
N ILE A 208 26.46 0.90 -10.92
CA ILE A 208 26.08 1.13 -12.32
C ILE A 208 26.72 0.03 -13.18
N LEU A 209 25.88 -0.83 -13.74
CA LEU A 209 26.25 -1.93 -14.61
C LEU A 209 26.04 -1.53 -16.06
N ARG A 210 27.04 -1.82 -16.90
CA ARG A 210 27.05 -1.49 -18.33
C ARG A 210 26.71 -2.72 -19.15
N ARG A 211 25.62 -2.68 -19.91
CA ARG A 211 25.13 -3.86 -20.64
C ARG A 211 26.08 -4.33 -21.75
N ASP A 212 26.86 -3.42 -22.30
CA ASP A 212 27.82 -3.66 -23.37
C ASP A 212 29.17 -4.25 -22.88
N ALA A 213 29.48 -4.12 -21.58
CA ALA A 213 30.76 -4.53 -21.03
C ALA A 213 30.84 -6.03 -20.67
N HIS A 214 29.68 -6.70 -20.48
CA HIS A 214 29.61 -8.10 -20.02
C HIS A 214 28.40 -8.84 -20.56
N ASN A 215 28.45 -10.18 -20.45
CA ASN A 215 27.31 -11.02 -20.81
C ASN A 215 26.17 -10.89 -19.77
N GLY A 216 24.94 -11.18 -20.21
CA GLY A 216 23.74 -11.12 -19.37
C GLY A 216 23.87 -11.86 -18.02
N PRO A 217 24.45 -13.08 -17.96
CA PRO A 217 24.70 -13.81 -16.72
C PRO A 217 25.50 -13.03 -15.67
N ILE A 218 26.61 -12.38 -16.06
CA ILE A 218 27.46 -11.63 -15.12
C ILE A 218 26.71 -10.41 -14.58
N LEU A 219 26.03 -9.67 -15.44
CA LEU A 219 25.25 -8.49 -15.03
C LEU A 219 24.12 -8.87 -14.06
N ALA A 220 23.40 -9.95 -14.36
CA ALA A 220 22.35 -10.46 -13.49
C ALA A 220 22.89 -10.94 -12.14
N ALA A 221 24.05 -11.61 -12.12
CA ALA A 221 24.71 -12.01 -10.89
C ALA A 221 25.13 -10.81 -10.03
N LEU A 222 25.78 -9.81 -10.63
CA LEU A 222 26.17 -8.57 -9.95
C LEU A 222 24.95 -7.83 -9.38
N ALA A 223 23.86 -7.76 -10.14
CA ALA A 223 22.60 -7.17 -9.67
C ALA A 223 22.01 -7.94 -8.49
N CYS A 224 22.03 -9.28 -8.52
CA CYS A 224 21.60 -10.11 -7.39
C CYS A 224 22.45 -9.88 -6.13
N VAL A 225 23.77 -9.79 -6.28
CA VAL A 225 24.66 -9.50 -5.14
C VAL A 225 24.37 -8.09 -4.59
N ALA A 226 24.25 -7.07 -5.43
CA ALA A 226 23.87 -5.72 -5.02
C ALA A 226 22.54 -5.69 -4.26
N GLN A 227 21.52 -6.40 -4.78
CA GLN A 227 20.22 -6.52 -4.14
C GLN A 227 20.32 -7.17 -2.75
N SER A 228 21.12 -8.23 -2.61
CA SER A 228 21.32 -8.90 -1.31
C SER A 228 21.97 -8.01 -0.25
N MET A 229 22.72 -7.00 -0.69
CA MET A 229 23.38 -6.00 0.17
C MET A 229 22.55 -4.72 0.31
N ALA A 230 21.30 -4.69 -0.18
CA ALA A 230 20.44 -3.51 -0.24
C ALA A 230 21.04 -2.31 -1.00
N VAL A 231 22.01 -2.57 -1.88
CA VAL A 231 22.66 -1.55 -2.70
C VAL A 231 21.82 -1.29 -3.97
N PRO A 232 21.46 -0.03 -4.28
CA PRO A 232 20.85 0.28 -5.57
C PRO A 232 21.75 -0.11 -6.74
N CYS A 233 21.13 -0.70 -7.76
CA CYS A 233 21.81 -1.17 -8.94
C CYS A 233 21.03 -0.72 -10.19
N HIS A 234 21.75 -0.13 -11.14
CA HIS A 234 21.21 0.38 -12.39
C HIS A 234 21.93 -0.28 -13.55
N ILE A 235 21.20 -0.74 -14.57
CA ILE A 235 21.78 -1.32 -15.78
C ILE A 235 21.57 -0.33 -16.93
N GLU A 236 22.65 0.26 -17.42
CA GLU A 236 22.67 1.26 -18.48
C GLU A 236 23.05 0.62 -19.83
N ASP A 237 22.40 1.09 -20.89
CA ASP A 237 22.84 0.94 -22.29
C ASP A 237 23.67 2.18 -22.69
N GLU A 238 24.46 2.13 -23.75
CA GLU A 238 25.25 3.30 -24.16
C GLU A 238 24.37 4.55 -24.41
N LYS A 239 24.71 5.61 -23.66
CA LYS A 239 24.41 7.05 -23.82
C LYS A 239 22.95 7.51 -23.70
N GLU A 240 22.59 7.90 -22.48
CA GLU A 240 21.83 9.14 -22.31
C GLU A 240 22.86 10.23 -22.01
N ASP A 241 23.32 10.93 -23.06
CA ASP A 241 24.15 12.13 -22.92
C ASP A 241 23.34 13.19 -22.16
N THR A 242 23.37 13.18 -20.83
CA THR A 242 23.00 14.34 -20.03
C THR A 242 24.06 15.40 -20.29
N SER A 243 23.84 16.16 -21.35
CA SER A 243 24.44 17.46 -21.58
C SER A 243 24.24 18.27 -20.30
N ILE A 244 25.31 18.39 -19.52
CA ILE A 244 25.39 19.43 -18.50
C ILE A 244 25.38 20.73 -19.31
N GLU A 245 24.22 21.38 -19.41
CA GLU A 245 24.17 22.80 -19.73
C GLU A 245 24.94 23.53 -18.63
N THR A 246 26.23 23.77 -18.87
CA THR A 246 26.96 24.85 -18.21
C THR A 246 26.28 26.16 -18.61
N LYS A 247 25.28 26.57 -17.82
CA LYS A 247 24.87 27.98 -17.76
C LYS A 247 25.96 28.74 -17.01
N ASP A 248 27.05 29.00 -17.70
CA ASP A 248 27.97 30.09 -17.37
C ASP A 248 27.27 31.40 -17.70
N ASN A 249 26.42 31.87 -16.80
CA ASN A 249 25.96 33.24 -16.81
C ASN A 249 26.58 33.95 -15.61
N ASN A 250 27.84 34.36 -15.77
CA ASN A 250 28.38 35.52 -15.09
C ASN A 250 29.63 36.02 -15.82
N ALA A 251 29.46 37.11 -16.59
CA ALA A 251 30.48 38.14 -16.72
C ALA A 251 29.79 39.50 -16.98
N PRO A 252 30.14 40.56 -16.21
CA PRO A 252 29.64 41.92 -16.38
C PRO A 252 30.55 42.76 -17.30
N SER A 253 30.10 44.01 -17.58
CA SER A 253 30.69 45.07 -18.41
C SER A 253 30.36 44.95 -19.92
N ALA A 254 29.87 45.98 -20.60
CA ALA A 254 30.12 47.43 -20.48
C ALA A 254 28.86 48.28 -20.62
#